data_AF-A0A8J7BM45-F1
#
_entry.id   AF-A0A8J7BM45-F1
#
_cell.length_a   1.000
_cell.length_b   1.000
_cell.length_c   1.000
_cell.angle_alpha   90.00
_cell.angle_beta   90.00
_cell.angle_gamma   90.00
#
_symmetry.space_group_name_H-M   'P 1'
#
loop_
_entity.id
_entity.type
_entity.pdbx_description
1 polymer ?
#
loop_
_entity_poly.entity_id
_entity_poly.type
_entity_poly.pdbx_seq_one_letter_code
_entity_poly.pdbx_strand_id
1 'polypeptide(L)'
;MSSWRDRFSQMSGRTRFVVCRLMLHLAGQEVAPVLGVLNRAARQAMESDGDLQVLGEGLVEVCQTLLQNDLYWQTAANEGDVFWNEGEAGDFVTDLFTDSAQRYLSEPDLSQSPEVEPLTLPVTRNLVVMITVAFTGEVPELETDLASMEAMTAALKALINLHYQGNLRAIQVHFSPAQLGDELTSDQLLLNFAELVPL
;
A
#
# COMPACT_ATOMS: atom_id res chain seq x y z
N MET A 1 5.23 -10.40 24.82
CA MET A 1 6.40 -10.00 25.63
C MET A 1 7.12 -8.75 25.05
N SER A 2 6.42 -7.85 24.35
CA SER A 2 7.00 -6.67 23.69
C SER A 2 7.06 -5.42 24.58
N SER A 3 6.07 -5.21 25.46
CA SER A 3 5.87 -3.93 26.14
C SER A 3 7.00 -3.45 27.08
N TRP A 4 7.86 -4.34 27.59
CA TRP A 4 8.96 -3.93 28.48
C TRP A 4 10.21 -3.47 27.72
N ARG A 5 10.51 -4.07 26.55
CA ARG A 5 11.62 -3.63 25.69
C ARG A 5 11.28 -2.30 25.02
N ASP A 6 10.03 -2.12 24.63
CA ASP A 6 9.58 -0.87 24.01
C ASP A 6 9.72 0.30 24.97
N ARG A 7 9.31 0.14 26.24
CA ARG A 7 9.44 1.18 27.26
C ARG A 7 10.89 1.52 27.64
N PHE A 8 11.78 0.52 27.67
CA PHE A 8 13.20 0.78 27.95
C PHE A 8 13.90 1.50 26.80
N SER A 9 13.53 1.16 25.56
CA SER A 9 14.10 1.78 24.34
C SER A 9 13.65 3.23 24.18
N GLN A 10 12.37 3.52 24.48
CA GLN A 10 11.80 4.87 24.49
C GLN A 10 12.48 5.80 25.52
N MET A 11 12.89 5.27 26.69
CA MET A 11 13.68 6.03 27.68
C MET A 11 15.15 6.26 27.28
N SER A 12 15.69 5.45 26.36
CA SER A 12 17.09 5.56 25.92
C SER A 12 17.31 6.59 24.81
N GLY A 13 16.24 7.23 24.30
CA GLY A 13 16.31 8.18 23.19
C GLY A 13 16.52 7.52 21.82
N ARG A 14 16.31 6.20 21.72
CA ARG A 14 16.35 5.49 20.43
C ARG A 14 15.14 5.84 19.58
N THR A 15 15.37 6.07 18.30
CA THR A 15 14.31 6.26 17.31
C THR A 15 13.51 4.96 17.17
N ARG A 16 12.19 5.08 17.31
CA ARG A 16 11.24 4.00 17.02
C ARG A 16 10.88 4.05 15.55
N PHE A 17 11.09 2.94 14.85
CA PHE A 17 10.67 2.75 13.46
C PHE A 17 9.49 1.80 13.44
N VAL A 18 8.49 2.09 12.61
CA VAL A 18 7.37 1.20 12.33
C VAL A 18 7.39 0.95 10.84
N VAL A 19 7.27 -0.32 10.46
CA VAL A 19 7.09 -0.72 9.07
C VAL A 19 5.79 -1.47 8.98
N CYS A 20 4.92 -1.07 8.07
CA CYS A 20 3.68 -1.78 7.81
C CYS A 20 3.34 -1.83 6.33
N ARG A 21 2.61 -2.87 5.94
CA ARG A 21 1.95 -3.01 4.64
C ARG A 21 0.45 -3.10 4.84
N LEU A 22 -0.27 -2.23 4.15
CA LEU A 22 -1.72 -2.26 4.05
C LEU A 22 -2.09 -2.91 2.73
N MET A 23 -3.03 -3.84 2.75
CA MET A 23 -3.63 -4.42 1.54
C MET A 23 -5.12 -4.09 1.55
N LEU A 24 -5.58 -3.49 0.46
CA LEU A 24 -6.97 -3.11 0.30
C LEU A 24 -7.47 -3.63 -1.04
N HIS A 25 -8.51 -4.45 -1.00
CA HIS A 25 -9.15 -4.99 -2.17
C HIS A 25 -10.44 -4.22 -2.47
N LEU A 26 -10.54 -3.76 -3.71
CA LEU A 26 -11.70 -3.10 -4.29
C LEU A 26 -12.31 -4.03 -5.34
N ALA A 27 -13.63 -4.15 -5.33
CA ALA A 27 -14.36 -4.83 -6.40
C ALA A 27 -15.53 -4.00 -6.93
N GLY A 28 -15.75 -4.02 -8.24
CA GLY A 28 -16.81 -3.26 -8.88
C GLY A 28 -16.50 -2.84 -10.30
N GLN A 29 -17.44 -2.17 -10.96
CA GLN A 29 -17.29 -1.75 -12.35
C GLN A 29 -16.49 -0.43 -12.51
N GLU A 30 -16.20 0.28 -11.41
CA GLU A 30 -15.56 1.60 -11.44
C GLU A 30 -14.22 1.65 -10.68
N VAL A 31 -13.40 0.58 -10.73
CA VAL A 31 -12.01 0.62 -10.22
C VAL A 31 -11.03 1.35 -11.15
N ALA A 32 -11.45 1.69 -12.37
CA ALA A 32 -10.62 2.34 -13.38
C ALA A 32 -9.99 3.70 -12.94
N PRO A 33 -10.69 4.60 -12.21
CA PRO A 33 -10.08 5.83 -11.70
C PRO A 33 -8.90 5.56 -10.76
N VAL A 34 -9.02 4.51 -9.92
CA VAL A 34 -7.96 4.09 -8.98
C VAL A 34 -6.73 3.60 -9.74
N LEU A 35 -6.91 2.75 -10.76
CA LEU A 35 -5.83 2.28 -11.63
C LEU A 35 -5.10 3.43 -12.33
N GLY A 36 -5.83 4.46 -12.78
CA GLY A 36 -5.23 5.63 -13.40
C GLY A 36 -4.31 6.41 -12.45
N VAL A 37 -4.70 6.54 -11.19
CA VAL A 37 -3.88 7.19 -10.14
C VAL A 37 -2.66 6.34 -9.81
N LEU A 38 -2.83 5.03 -9.62
CA LEU A 38 -1.75 4.09 -9.31
C LEU A 38 -0.66 4.09 -10.39
N ASN A 39 -1.05 4.03 -11.67
CA ASN A 39 -0.10 4.08 -12.78
C ASN A 39 0.68 5.40 -12.86
N ARG A 40 0.02 6.54 -12.57
CA ARG A 40 0.72 7.83 -12.52
C ARG A 40 1.72 7.88 -11.36
N ALA A 41 1.30 7.47 -10.17
CA ALA A 41 2.18 7.41 -9.00
C ALA A 41 3.39 6.50 -9.24
N ALA A 42 3.20 5.33 -9.86
CA ALA A 42 4.27 4.41 -10.23
C ALA A 42 5.25 5.05 -11.22
N ARG A 43 4.76 5.73 -12.27
CA ARG A 43 5.62 6.43 -13.23
C ARG A 43 6.41 7.57 -12.59
N GLN A 44 5.76 8.39 -11.75
CA GLN A 44 6.43 9.47 -11.03
C GLN A 44 7.51 8.96 -10.09
N ALA A 45 7.25 7.84 -9.39
CA ALA A 45 8.23 7.19 -8.52
C ALA A 45 9.51 6.76 -9.26
N MET A 46 9.35 6.26 -10.49
CA MET A 46 10.48 5.91 -11.36
C MET A 46 11.23 7.15 -11.87
N GLU A 47 10.50 8.16 -12.35
CA GLU A 47 11.08 9.39 -12.89
C GLU A 47 11.81 10.22 -11.82
N SER A 48 11.45 10.07 -10.55
CA SER A 48 12.08 10.77 -9.43
C SER A 48 13.23 10.01 -8.77
N ASP A 49 13.63 8.85 -9.31
CA ASP A 49 14.62 7.94 -8.70
C ASP A 49 14.34 7.66 -7.20
N GLY A 50 13.06 7.57 -6.84
CA GLY A 50 12.62 7.28 -5.47
C GLY A 50 12.68 8.46 -4.50
N ASP A 51 12.67 9.71 -4.98
CA ASP A 51 12.56 10.90 -4.12
C ASP A 51 11.34 10.80 -3.19
N LEU A 52 11.60 10.75 -1.88
CA LEU A 52 10.58 10.52 -0.85
C LEU A 52 9.49 11.60 -0.81
N GLN A 53 9.80 12.83 -1.22
CA GLN A 53 8.80 13.90 -1.32
C GLN A 53 7.81 13.60 -2.46
N VAL A 54 8.32 13.21 -3.63
CA VAL A 54 7.49 12.82 -4.79
C VAL A 54 6.67 11.56 -4.48
N LEU A 55 7.30 10.55 -3.88
CA LEU A 55 6.61 9.34 -3.44
C LEU A 55 5.51 9.65 -2.42
N GLY A 56 5.77 10.59 -1.51
CA GLY A 56 4.83 11.05 -0.50
C GLY A 56 3.61 11.75 -1.10
N GLU A 57 3.80 12.60 -2.11
CA GLU A 57 2.71 13.24 -2.84
C GLU A 57 1.86 12.20 -3.58
N GLY A 58 2.50 11.23 -4.24
CA GLY A 58 1.81 10.10 -4.88
C GLY A 58 1.02 9.25 -3.87
N LEU A 59 1.59 8.98 -2.68
CA LEU A 59 0.89 8.28 -1.59
C LEU A 59 -0.36 9.04 -1.16
N VAL A 60 -0.28 10.36 -1.00
CA VAL A 60 -1.45 11.18 -0.65
C VAL A 60 -2.55 11.06 -1.71
N GLU A 61 -2.20 11.17 -2.99
CA GLU A 61 -3.18 11.03 -4.09
C GLU A 61 -3.83 9.64 -4.09
N VAL A 62 -3.04 8.58 -3.89
CA VAL A 62 -3.53 7.20 -3.77
C VAL A 62 -4.48 7.06 -2.58
N CYS A 63 -4.08 7.47 -1.38
CA CYS A 63 -4.93 7.37 -0.18
C CYS A 63 -6.23 8.17 -0.32
N GLN A 64 -6.18 9.38 -0.88
CA GLN A 64 -7.37 10.20 -1.13
C GLN A 64 -8.31 9.55 -2.15
N THR A 65 -7.75 8.98 -3.22
CA THR A 65 -8.53 8.27 -4.24
C THR A 65 -9.20 7.04 -3.65
N LEU A 66 -8.50 6.26 -2.83
CA LEU A 66 -9.06 5.10 -2.14
C LEU A 66 -10.21 5.51 -1.21
N LEU A 67 -10.02 6.58 -0.42
CA LEU A 67 -11.06 7.11 0.47
C LEU A 67 -12.30 7.62 -0.28
N GLN A 68 -12.14 8.17 -1.48
CA GLN A 68 -13.27 8.60 -2.32
C GLN A 68 -14.03 7.43 -2.96
N ASN A 69 -13.44 6.23 -2.95
CA ASN A 69 -13.95 5.01 -3.57
C ASN A 69 -14.23 3.92 -2.51
N ASP A 70 -14.53 4.33 -1.28
CA ASP A 70 -14.79 3.44 -0.13
C ASP A 70 -15.98 2.48 -0.36
N LEU A 71 -16.96 2.90 -1.15
CA LEU A 71 -18.09 2.07 -1.59
C LEU A 71 -17.67 0.78 -2.34
N TYR A 72 -16.46 0.74 -2.88
CA TYR A 72 -15.95 -0.41 -3.62
C TYR A 72 -15.06 -1.32 -2.77
N TRP A 73 -14.73 -0.95 -1.54
CA TRP A 73 -13.89 -1.77 -0.66
C TRP A 73 -14.63 -3.05 -0.29
N GLN A 74 -13.92 -4.19 -0.33
CA GLN A 74 -14.49 -5.50 -0.03
C GLN A 74 -13.76 -6.17 1.12
N THR A 75 -12.45 -6.25 1.02
CA THR A 75 -11.60 -6.96 1.97
C THR A 75 -10.31 -6.18 2.20
N ALA A 76 -9.71 -6.36 3.36
CA ALA A 76 -8.44 -5.76 3.72
C ALA A 76 -7.57 -6.72 4.51
N ALA A 77 -6.28 -6.42 4.55
CA ALA A 77 -5.33 -7.01 5.47
C ALA A 77 -4.28 -5.97 5.83
N ASN A 78 -3.60 -6.18 6.96
CA ASN A 78 -2.40 -5.44 7.28
C ASN A 78 -1.39 -6.33 7.99
N GLU A 79 -0.12 -6.00 7.82
CA GLU A 79 0.97 -6.60 8.55
C GLU A 79 2.04 -5.54 8.84
N GLY A 80 2.90 -5.80 9.80
CA GLY A 80 3.96 -4.87 10.15
C GLY A 80 4.63 -5.25 11.47
N ASP A 81 5.71 -4.54 11.77
CA ASP A 81 6.42 -4.68 13.04
C ASP A 81 7.10 -3.36 13.44
N VAL A 82 7.54 -3.33 14.69
CA VAL A 82 8.19 -2.18 15.33
C VAL A 82 9.67 -2.50 15.54
N PHE A 83 10.53 -1.61 15.06
CA PHE A 83 11.97 -1.75 15.08
C PHE A 83 12.62 -0.62 15.86
N TRP A 84 13.76 -0.94 16.47
CA TRP A 84 14.62 0.03 17.17
C TRP A 84 16.00 0.15 16.50
N ASN A 85 16.19 -0.57 15.39
CA ASN A 85 17.36 -0.55 14.53
C ASN A 85 16.90 -0.21 13.11
N GLU A 86 17.48 0.85 12.53
CA GLU A 86 17.13 1.31 11.18
C GLU A 86 17.46 0.29 10.10
N GLY A 87 18.55 -0.46 10.25
CA GLY A 87 18.94 -1.52 9.32
C GLY A 87 17.94 -2.67 9.31
N GLU A 88 17.51 -3.15 10.49
CA GLU A 88 16.48 -4.19 10.60
C GLU A 88 15.14 -3.74 9.98
N ALA A 89 14.77 -2.47 10.19
CA ALA A 89 13.59 -1.89 9.54
C ALA A 89 13.74 -1.85 8.02
N GLY A 90 14.92 -1.48 7.51
CA GLY A 90 15.22 -1.45 6.08
C GLY A 90 15.21 -2.84 5.42
N ASP A 91 15.74 -3.84 6.10
CA ASP A 91 15.69 -5.24 5.65
C ASP A 91 14.23 -5.70 5.55
N PHE A 92 13.41 -5.42 6.56
CA PHE A 92 11.99 -5.79 6.55
C PHE A 92 11.18 -5.07 5.46
N VAL A 93 11.48 -3.79 5.18
CA VAL A 93 10.91 -3.07 4.03
C VAL A 93 11.26 -3.77 2.72
N THR A 94 12.50 -4.28 2.59
CA THR A 94 12.96 -4.97 1.38
C THR A 94 12.29 -6.34 1.21
N ASP A 95 12.03 -7.04 2.31
CA ASP A 95 11.26 -8.29 2.30
C ASP A 95 9.83 -8.04 1.84
N LEU A 96 9.14 -7.03 2.40
CA LEU A 96 7.79 -6.65 1.98
C LEU A 96 7.73 -6.15 0.53
N PHE A 97 8.76 -5.44 0.06
CA PHE A 97 8.89 -5.05 -1.35
C PHE A 97 8.92 -6.29 -2.24
N THR A 98 9.84 -7.21 -1.93
CA THR A 98 10.07 -8.42 -2.73
C THR A 98 8.82 -9.28 -2.77
N ASP A 99 8.15 -9.46 -1.63
CA ASP A 99 6.87 -10.18 -1.57
C ASP A 99 5.79 -9.48 -2.42
N SER A 100 5.63 -8.16 -2.27
CA SER A 100 4.61 -7.39 -3.00
C SER A 100 4.83 -7.42 -4.51
N ALA A 101 6.09 -7.28 -4.95
CA ALA A 101 6.46 -7.29 -6.37
C ALA A 101 6.26 -8.68 -7.00
N GLN A 102 6.43 -9.75 -6.23
CA GLN A 102 6.21 -11.13 -6.66
C GLN A 102 4.75 -11.58 -6.59
N ARG A 103 3.83 -10.74 -6.07
CA ARG A 103 2.41 -11.07 -6.06
C ARG A 103 1.87 -11.20 -7.49
N TYR A 104 0.86 -12.08 -7.61
CA TYR A 104 0.23 -12.40 -8.88
C TYR A 104 -0.25 -11.13 -9.58
N LEU A 105 0.21 -10.90 -10.82
CA LEU A 105 -0.09 -9.72 -11.65
C LEU A 105 0.31 -8.37 -11.04
N SER A 106 1.32 -8.33 -10.16
CA SER A 106 1.81 -7.07 -9.57
C SER A 106 2.98 -6.42 -10.30
N GLU A 107 3.52 -7.07 -11.34
CA GLU A 107 4.58 -6.51 -12.18
C GLU A 107 4.01 -5.56 -13.24
N PRO A 108 4.35 -4.25 -13.22
CA PRO A 108 3.90 -3.32 -14.24
C PRO A 108 4.61 -3.60 -15.57
N ASP A 109 3.86 -3.64 -16.68
CA ASP A 109 4.45 -3.63 -18.02
C ASP A 109 4.75 -2.18 -18.43
N LEU A 110 6.01 -1.81 -18.26
CA LEU A 110 6.53 -0.48 -18.55
C LEU A 110 6.90 -0.31 -20.04
N SER A 111 6.79 -1.36 -20.85
CA SER A 111 7.14 -1.35 -22.27
C SER A 111 5.99 -0.94 -23.18
N GLN A 112 4.76 -0.92 -22.66
CA GLN A 112 3.58 -0.56 -23.44
C GLN A 112 3.33 0.96 -23.41
N SER A 113 3.51 1.61 -24.56
CA SER A 113 2.87 2.90 -24.82
C SER A 113 1.35 2.68 -24.86
N PRO A 114 0.52 3.61 -24.37
CA PRO A 114 -0.93 3.47 -24.45
C PRO A 114 -1.37 3.69 -25.89
N GLU A 115 -1.16 2.69 -26.76
CA GLU A 115 -1.87 2.60 -28.02
C GLU A 115 -3.30 2.19 -27.68
N VAL A 116 -4.16 3.21 -27.67
CA VAL A 116 -5.60 3.05 -27.56
C VAL A 116 -6.09 2.34 -28.81
N GLU A 117 -6.10 1.01 -28.80
CA GLU A 117 -7.01 0.25 -29.65
C GLU A 117 -8.35 0.12 -28.90
N PRO A 118 -9.40 0.85 -29.34
CA PRO A 118 -10.71 0.66 -28.78
C PRO A 118 -11.28 -0.61 -29.42
N LEU A 119 -11.53 -1.64 -28.61
CA LEU A 119 -12.77 -2.45 -28.59
C LEU A 119 -12.57 -3.64 -27.63
N THR A 120 -13.22 -3.54 -26.46
CA THR A 120 -13.38 -4.57 -25.42
C THR A 120 -12.13 -5.03 -24.66
N LEU A 121 -11.46 -4.12 -23.96
CA LEU A 121 -10.62 -4.54 -22.83
C LEU A 121 -11.54 -5.00 -21.68
N PRO A 122 -11.29 -6.17 -21.06
CA PRO A 122 -12.06 -6.59 -19.90
C PRO A 122 -11.89 -5.57 -18.77
N VAL A 123 -13.00 -5.15 -18.19
CA VAL A 123 -12.99 -4.26 -17.02
C VAL A 123 -12.51 -5.10 -15.85
N THR A 124 -11.28 -4.84 -15.37
CA THR A 124 -10.75 -5.44 -14.16
C THR A 124 -11.80 -5.31 -13.04
N ARG A 125 -12.29 -6.44 -12.54
CA ARG A 125 -13.37 -6.46 -11.53
C ARG A 125 -12.86 -6.41 -10.10
N ASN A 126 -11.63 -6.86 -9.88
CA ASN A 126 -10.97 -6.89 -8.58
C ASN A 126 -9.62 -6.19 -8.70
N LEU A 127 -9.33 -5.31 -7.75
CA LEU A 127 -8.07 -4.59 -7.65
C LEU A 127 -7.57 -4.70 -6.22
N VAL A 128 -6.37 -5.21 -6.02
CA VAL A 128 -5.68 -5.19 -4.73
C VAL A 128 -4.63 -4.10 -4.76
N VAL A 129 -4.69 -3.17 -3.82
CA VAL A 129 -3.68 -2.12 -3.62
C VAL A 129 -2.88 -2.46 -2.37
N MET A 130 -1.56 -2.48 -2.50
CA MET A 130 -0.60 -2.79 -1.44
C MET A 130 0.25 -1.55 -1.16
N ILE A 131 0.11 -0.99 0.04
CA ILE A 131 0.83 0.22 0.46
C ILE A 131 1.78 -0.16 1.58
N THR A 132 3.07 -0.17 1.29
CA THR A 132 4.13 -0.39 2.30
C THR A 132 4.72 0.94 2.70
N VAL A 133 4.79 1.22 3.99
CA VAL A 133 5.46 2.39 4.54
C VAL A 133 6.38 2.03 5.68
N ALA A 134 7.47 2.78 5.80
CA ALA A 134 8.23 2.89 7.03
C ALA A 134 8.12 4.31 7.57
N PHE A 135 7.93 4.47 8.88
CA PHE A 135 7.87 5.78 9.52
C PHE A 135 8.46 5.76 10.93
N THR A 136 8.73 6.94 11.46
CA THR A 136 9.19 7.11 12.84
C THR A 136 8.07 7.58 13.76
N GLY A 137 8.04 7.08 15.00
CA GLY A 137 7.07 7.49 16.02
C GLY A 137 6.04 6.40 16.34
N GLU A 138 4.94 6.81 16.98
CA GLU A 138 3.80 5.96 17.32
C GLU A 138 2.57 6.45 16.58
N VAL A 139 1.92 5.56 15.83
CA VAL A 139 0.69 5.85 15.09
C VAL A 139 -0.29 4.69 15.32
N PRO A 140 -1.11 4.74 16.38
CA PRO A 140 -2.00 3.64 16.75
C PRO A 140 -2.90 3.17 15.61
N GLU A 141 -3.33 4.09 14.74
CA GLU A 141 -4.18 3.81 13.58
C GLU A 141 -3.52 2.92 12.52
N LEU A 142 -2.21 2.68 12.59
CA LEU A 142 -1.44 1.82 11.68
C LEU A 142 -0.87 0.58 12.36
N GLU A 143 -1.06 0.44 13.67
CA GLU A 143 -0.42 -0.59 14.52
C GLU A 143 -1.44 -1.58 15.12
N THR A 144 -2.70 -1.50 14.70
CA THR A 144 -3.79 -2.40 15.12
C THR A 144 -4.31 -3.24 13.95
N ASP A 145 -5.22 -4.16 14.23
CA ASP A 145 -6.00 -4.83 13.17
C ASP A 145 -6.82 -3.79 12.39
N LEU A 146 -6.70 -3.82 11.05
CA LEU A 146 -7.36 -2.90 10.13
C LEU A 146 -8.51 -3.56 9.35
N ALA A 147 -8.98 -4.73 9.79
CA ALA A 147 -10.14 -5.45 9.25
C ALA A 147 -11.50 -4.81 9.59
N SER A 148 -11.62 -3.48 9.47
CA SER A 148 -12.92 -2.80 9.47
C SER A 148 -12.87 -1.51 8.64
N MET A 149 -14.00 -1.12 8.06
CA MET A 149 -14.12 0.12 7.29
C MET A 149 -13.61 1.35 8.04
N GLU A 150 -13.92 1.44 9.34
CA GLU A 150 -13.53 2.56 10.20
C GLU A 150 -12.02 2.58 10.43
N ALA A 151 -11.42 1.42 10.71
CA ALA A 151 -9.98 1.29 10.94
C ALA A 151 -9.18 1.57 9.67
N MET A 152 -9.58 1.02 8.52
CA MET A 152 -8.93 1.29 7.24
C MET A 152 -9.04 2.78 6.85
N THR A 153 -10.19 3.41 7.10
CA THR A 153 -10.36 4.86 6.88
C THR A 153 -9.39 5.67 7.75
N ALA A 154 -9.23 5.31 9.02
CA ALA A 154 -8.30 5.97 9.93
C ALA A 154 -6.85 5.76 9.49
N ALA A 155 -6.48 4.55 9.09
CA ALA A 155 -5.17 4.19 8.58
C ALA A 155 -4.78 5.04 7.34
N LEU A 156 -5.65 5.11 6.33
CA LEU A 156 -5.37 5.90 5.11
C LEU A 156 -5.20 7.40 5.43
N LYS A 157 -5.99 7.95 6.37
CA LYS A 157 -5.81 9.34 6.83
C LYS A 157 -4.52 9.53 7.61
N ALA A 158 -4.13 8.54 8.42
CA ALA A 158 -2.88 8.57 9.17
C ALA A 158 -1.66 8.57 8.23
N LEU A 159 -1.69 7.79 7.14
CA LEU A 159 -0.65 7.83 6.10
C LEU A 159 -0.49 9.21 5.46
N ILE A 160 -1.61 9.86 5.13
CA ILE A 160 -1.62 11.23 4.59
C ILE A 160 -0.96 12.20 5.61
N ASN A 161 -1.33 12.09 6.88
CA ASN A 161 -0.77 12.94 7.94
C ASN A 161 0.73 12.70 8.14
N LEU A 162 1.20 11.44 8.07
CA LEU A 162 2.62 11.09 8.19
C LEU A 162 3.47 11.77 7.10
N HIS A 163 2.96 11.88 5.88
CA HIS A 163 3.63 12.62 4.81
C HIS A 163 3.77 14.10 5.18
N TYR A 164 2.67 14.78 5.54
CA TYR A 164 2.71 16.19 5.88
C TYR A 164 3.55 16.52 7.12
N GLN A 165 3.73 15.55 8.03
CA GLN A 165 4.59 15.68 9.19
C GLN A 165 6.07 15.39 8.91
N GLY A 166 6.42 14.86 7.73
CA GLY A 166 7.81 14.50 7.39
C GLY A 166 8.32 13.25 8.12
N ASN A 167 7.42 12.37 8.56
CA ASN A 167 7.75 11.20 9.39
C ASN A 167 7.95 9.91 8.59
N LEU A 168 7.62 9.92 7.29
CA LEU A 168 7.88 8.79 6.39
C LEU A 168 9.38 8.59 6.16
N ARG A 169 9.80 7.34 5.99
CA ARG A 169 11.19 6.91 5.74
C ARG A 169 11.30 6.01 4.52
N ALA A 170 10.24 5.26 4.21
CA ALA A 170 10.11 4.51 2.98
C ALA A 170 8.64 4.49 2.56
N ILE A 171 8.39 4.49 1.26
CA ILE A 171 7.05 4.40 0.66
C ILE A 171 7.16 3.50 -0.56
N GLN A 172 6.29 2.52 -0.65
CA GLN A 172 6.15 1.67 -1.83
C GLN A 172 4.68 1.39 -2.05
N VAL A 173 4.25 1.47 -3.30
CA VAL A 173 2.88 1.16 -3.70
C VAL A 173 2.94 0.13 -4.81
N HIS A 174 2.35 -1.03 -4.56
CA HIS A 174 2.13 -2.07 -5.55
C HIS A 174 0.63 -2.28 -5.72
N PHE A 175 0.22 -2.86 -6.84
CA PHE A 175 -1.18 -3.19 -7.06
C PHE A 175 -1.30 -4.38 -7.99
N SER A 176 -2.44 -5.08 -7.93
CA SER A 176 -2.76 -6.22 -8.77
C SER A 176 -4.20 -6.13 -9.26
N PRO A 177 -4.47 -6.24 -10.57
CA PRO A 177 -3.48 -6.35 -11.64
C PRO A 177 -2.80 -5.01 -11.94
N ALA A 178 -1.51 -5.06 -12.27
CA ALA A 178 -0.68 -3.90 -12.59
C ALA A 178 -0.78 -3.45 -14.05
N GLN A 179 -1.30 -4.31 -14.95
CA GLN A 179 -1.39 -4.05 -16.38
C GLN A 179 -2.84 -3.82 -16.82
N LEU A 180 -3.03 -2.91 -17.78
CA LEU A 180 -4.34 -2.65 -18.35
C LEU A 180 -4.80 -3.86 -19.19
N GLY A 181 -6.00 -4.36 -18.92
CA GLY A 181 -6.56 -5.51 -19.63
C GLY A 181 -6.31 -6.84 -18.95
N ASP A 182 -5.48 -6.88 -17.90
CA ASP A 182 -5.39 -8.02 -17.00
C ASP A 182 -6.62 -8.09 -16.09
N GLU A 183 -7.07 -9.31 -15.82
CA GLU A 183 -8.20 -9.59 -14.95
C GLU A 183 -7.74 -10.45 -13.77
N LEU A 184 -7.86 -9.90 -12.55
CA LEU A 184 -7.79 -10.67 -11.32
C LEU A 184 -9.17 -11.24 -11.02
N THR A 185 -9.35 -12.55 -11.21
CA THR A 185 -10.63 -13.23 -10.93
C THR A 185 -10.81 -13.48 -9.44
N SER A 186 -12.05 -13.75 -8.99
CA SER A 186 -12.31 -14.08 -7.57
C SER A 186 -11.57 -15.33 -7.10
N ASP A 187 -11.43 -16.35 -7.96
CA ASP A 187 -10.67 -17.56 -7.62
C ASP A 187 -9.17 -17.25 -7.46
N GLN A 188 -8.62 -16.43 -8.35
CA GLN A 188 -7.23 -15.98 -8.25
C GLN A 188 -7.00 -15.09 -7.03
N LEU A 189 -7.95 -14.22 -6.69
CA LEU A 189 -7.90 -13.41 -5.48
C LEU A 189 -7.79 -14.30 -4.23
N LEU A 190 -8.68 -15.30 -4.10
CA LEU A 190 -8.69 -16.21 -2.96
C LEU A 190 -7.40 -17.05 -2.86
N LEU A 191 -6.82 -17.44 -4.00
CA LEU A 191 -5.60 -18.24 -4.03
C LEU A 191 -4.33 -17.43 -3.74
N ASN A 192 -4.26 -16.17 -4.19
CA ASN A 192 -3.04 -15.36 -4.15
C ASN A 192 -3.02 -14.29 -3.05
N PHE A 193 -4.17 -14.01 -2.44
CA PHE A 193 -4.35 -13.01 -1.37
C PHE A 193 -5.22 -13.57 -0.24
N ALA A 194 -4.86 -14.76 0.26
CA ALA A 194 -5.63 -15.50 1.27
C ALA A 194 -5.69 -14.80 2.64
N GLU A 195 -4.82 -13.83 2.90
CA GLU A 195 -4.78 -13.00 4.11
C GLU A 195 -5.90 -11.94 4.15
N LEU A 196 -6.52 -11.62 3.01
CA LEU A 196 -7.56 -10.61 2.94
C LEU A 196 -8.84 -11.08 3.67
N VAL A 197 -9.34 -10.24 4.57
CA VAL A 197 -10.56 -10.49 5.34
C VAL A 197 -11.65 -9.46 5.01
N PRO A 198 -12.95 -9.82 5.07
CA PRO A 198 -14.05 -8.89 4.81
C PRO A 198 -14.05 -7.66 5.73
N LEU A 199 -14.38 -6.50 5.15
CA LEU A 199 -14.50 -5.19 5.82
C LEU A 199 -15.92 -4.89 6.33
#